data_AF-A0A9W7Z0N3-F1
#
_entry.id   AF-A0A9W7Z0N3-F1
#
_cell.length_a   1.000
_cell.length_b   1.000
_cell.length_c   1.000
_cell.angle_alpha   90.00
_cell.angle_beta   90.00
_cell.angle_gamma   90.00
#
_symmetry.space_group_name_H-M   'P 1'
#
loop_
_entity.id
_entity.type
_entity.pdbx_description
1 polymer ?
#
loop_
_entity_poly.entity_id
_entity_poly.type
_entity_poly.pdbx_seq_one_letter_code
_entity_poly.pdbx_strand_id
1 'polypeptide(L)'
;MSPTANSRTEVANASYSAANFASVFAVLSTFNSVIYTSITEPEELDDVVQCTEGPQKLRELALAVLAAATGRKSKAPLSAVHWPKLCSEVAGSTVFILKSLQVPESVADSLDAFVEQNTTVRVDVLYWLCEAAMMDNAAIKEMVDREANKMRKPTLASTANDSLVRLQPFAEISKQRYWLFGNKTRQLYVEGLSQRARGKLELLAQTPEEFQGAAEELQAQRNHAPKELAERLTEDIVPYLETQIKKRERVERALQRQALALANVHIYETRTRKRQRVNYTDDGPDALDYYN
;
A
#
# COMPACT_ATOMS: atom_id res chain seq x y z
N MET A 1 30.17 12.46 -26.31
CA MET A 1 28.81 12.93 -25.99
C MET A 1 28.01 11.69 -25.65
N SER A 2 27.96 11.38 -24.36
CA SER A 2 27.36 10.14 -23.84
C SER A 2 25.91 10.43 -23.44
N PRO A 3 24.98 9.49 -23.66
CA PRO A 3 23.57 9.70 -23.41
C PRO A 3 23.29 9.67 -21.91
N THR A 4 22.60 10.69 -21.42
CA THR A 4 21.91 10.72 -20.13
C THR A 4 20.82 9.65 -20.11
N ALA A 5 20.98 8.64 -19.26
CA ALA A 5 19.96 7.64 -18.99
C ALA A 5 19.70 7.55 -17.47
N ASN A 6 18.43 7.78 -17.12
CA ASN A 6 17.70 7.20 -16.00
C ASN A 6 18.04 7.63 -14.57
N SER A 7 17.55 8.83 -14.21
CA SER A 7 17.35 9.27 -12.82
C SER A 7 16.08 8.66 -12.21
N ARG A 8 16.00 7.32 -12.09
CA ARG A 8 14.86 6.67 -11.40
C ARG A 8 15.19 5.39 -10.63
N THR A 9 16.45 5.17 -10.30
CA THR A 9 16.92 4.11 -9.39
C THR A 9 17.69 4.70 -8.21
N GLU A 10 17.06 5.62 -7.50
CA GLU A 10 17.45 5.99 -6.13
C GLU A 10 16.35 5.53 -5.17
N VAL A 11 16.02 4.23 -5.23
CA VAL A 11 15.34 3.54 -4.11
C VAL A 11 16.41 2.74 -3.39
N ALA A 12 17.37 3.45 -2.81
CA ALA A 12 18.40 2.87 -1.97
C ALA A 12 18.65 3.82 -0.81
N ASN A 13 18.42 3.32 0.41
CA ASN A 13 18.71 3.91 1.73
C ASN A 13 17.51 4.39 2.57
N ALA A 14 16.38 3.70 2.55
CA ALA A 14 15.44 3.81 3.66
C ALA A 14 15.69 2.66 4.67
N SER A 15 16.51 2.92 5.69
CA SER A 15 16.97 1.95 6.69
C SER A 15 15.92 1.68 7.78
N TYR A 16 14.68 1.35 7.42
CA TYR A 16 13.63 1.01 8.38
C TYR A 16 13.20 -0.47 8.26
N SER A 17 12.70 -1.04 9.35
CA SER A 17 12.31 -2.46 9.39
C SER A 17 11.10 -2.69 8.46
N ALA A 18 11.30 -3.42 7.37
CA ALA A 18 10.22 -3.81 6.46
C ALA A 18 9.13 -4.63 7.17
N ALA A 19 9.47 -5.37 8.23
CA ALA A 19 8.51 -6.12 9.04
C ALA A 19 7.56 -5.20 9.82
N ASN A 20 8.12 -4.14 10.40
CA ASN A 20 7.35 -3.16 11.17
C ASN A 20 6.46 -2.38 10.21
N PHE A 21 7.02 -1.97 9.06
CA PHE A 21 6.27 -1.29 8.01
C PHE A 21 5.09 -2.12 7.48
N ALA A 22 5.34 -3.39 7.12
CA ALA A 22 4.31 -4.29 6.63
C ALA A 22 3.22 -4.54 7.68
N SER A 23 3.61 -4.70 8.95
CA SER A 23 2.67 -4.86 10.06
C SER A 23 1.79 -3.63 10.25
N VAL A 24 2.38 -2.42 10.21
CA VAL A 24 1.61 -1.16 10.25
C VAL A 24 0.60 -1.12 9.11
N PHE A 25 1.04 -1.34 7.87
CA PHE A 25 0.14 -1.32 6.72
C PHE A 25 -1.00 -2.34 6.85
N ALA A 26 -0.69 -3.56 7.28
CA ALA A 26 -1.70 -4.60 7.44
C ALA A 26 -2.74 -4.24 8.50
N VAL A 27 -2.32 -3.67 9.64
CA VAL A 27 -3.24 -3.20 10.69
C VAL A 27 -4.12 -2.06 10.17
N LEU A 28 -3.52 -1.07 9.50
CA LEU A 28 -4.23 0.06 8.91
C LEU A 28 -5.27 -0.40 7.87
N SER A 29 -4.89 -1.32 6.98
CA SER A 29 -5.76 -1.84 5.94
C SER A 29 -6.90 -2.69 6.53
N THR A 30 -6.58 -3.55 7.49
CA THR A 30 -7.52 -4.52 8.06
C THR A 30 -8.52 -3.87 9.02
N PHE A 31 -8.06 -2.92 9.82
CA PHE A 31 -8.87 -2.25 10.85
C PHE A 31 -9.22 -0.80 10.50
N ASN A 32 -9.29 -0.49 9.20
CA ASN A 32 -9.58 0.86 8.72
C ASN A 32 -10.91 1.41 9.28
N SER A 33 -11.92 0.56 9.50
CA SER A 33 -13.19 0.95 10.12
C SER A 33 -13.07 1.47 11.55
N VAL A 34 -11.98 1.15 12.25
CA VAL A 34 -11.69 1.58 13.63
C VAL A 34 -10.67 2.71 13.65
N ILE A 35 -9.62 2.60 12.83
CA ILE A 35 -8.50 3.56 12.82
C ILE A 35 -8.83 4.80 11.97
N TYR A 36 -9.75 4.70 11.01
CA TYR A 36 -10.16 5.80 10.11
C TYR A 36 -8.98 6.42 9.35
N THR A 37 -8.26 5.60 8.60
CA THR A 37 -7.12 6.04 7.78
C THR A 37 -7.52 6.17 6.31
N SER A 38 -6.96 7.17 5.63
CA SER A 38 -7.09 7.31 4.17
C SER A 38 -6.07 6.47 3.40
N ILE A 39 -5.17 5.77 4.09
CA ILE A 39 -4.10 4.97 3.49
C ILE A 39 -4.70 3.66 3.00
N THR A 40 -4.61 3.45 1.69
CA THR A 40 -5.12 2.26 1.01
C THR A 40 -4.00 1.43 0.38
N GLU A 41 -2.84 2.05 0.13
CA GLU A 41 -1.71 1.41 -0.54
C GLU A 41 -0.41 1.52 0.29
N PRO A 42 0.50 0.53 0.20
CA PRO A 42 1.80 0.59 0.88
C PRO A 42 2.63 1.80 0.45
N GLU A 43 2.58 2.17 -0.83
CA GLU A 43 3.30 3.32 -1.38
C GLU A 43 2.83 4.63 -0.72
N GLU A 44 1.52 4.77 -0.46
CA GLU A 44 0.98 5.92 0.28
C GLU A 44 1.49 5.98 1.72
N LEU A 45 1.64 4.81 2.38
CA LEU A 45 2.23 4.77 3.72
C LEU A 45 3.71 5.19 3.69
N ASP A 46 4.47 4.75 2.70
CA ASP A 46 5.87 5.13 2.54
C ASP A 46 6.02 6.64 2.32
N ASP A 47 5.21 7.23 1.43
CA ASP A 47 5.15 8.67 1.20
C ASP A 47 4.82 9.45 2.49
N VAL A 48 3.86 8.96 3.28
CA VAL A 48 3.45 9.58 4.55
C VAL A 48 4.57 9.52 5.59
N VAL A 49 5.24 8.39 5.74
CA VAL A 49 6.32 8.23 6.73
C VAL A 49 7.57 9.02 6.31
N GLN A 50 7.85 9.11 5.02
CA GLN A 50 8.92 9.95 4.47
C GLN A 50 8.58 11.44 4.48
N CYS A 51 7.31 11.80 4.70
CA CYS A 51 6.80 13.18 4.64
C CYS A 51 7.00 13.85 3.28
N THR A 52 6.85 13.12 2.16
CA THR A 52 7.11 13.64 0.79
C THR A 52 6.20 14.83 0.44
N GLU A 53 4.94 14.80 0.88
CA GLU A 53 3.96 15.88 0.72
C GLU A 53 3.81 16.76 1.97
N GLY A 54 4.77 16.68 2.90
CA GLY A 54 4.76 17.38 4.18
C GLY A 54 4.23 16.54 5.36
N PRO A 55 4.37 17.04 6.60
CA PRO A 55 4.16 16.23 7.81
C PRO A 55 2.70 16.07 8.23
N GLN A 56 1.75 16.76 7.57
CA GLN A 56 0.36 16.82 8.03
C GLN A 56 -0.31 15.44 8.01
N LYS A 57 -0.13 14.67 6.92
CA LYS A 57 -0.67 13.31 6.81
C LYS A 57 -0.09 12.37 7.87
N LEU A 58 1.19 12.53 8.20
CA LEU A 58 1.85 11.74 9.24
C LEU A 58 1.27 12.06 10.62
N ARG A 59 1.03 13.35 10.92
CA ARG A 59 0.39 13.80 12.16
C ARG A 59 -1.00 13.21 12.31
N GLU A 60 -1.81 13.31 11.26
CA GLU A 60 -3.18 12.78 11.23
C GLU A 60 -3.19 11.26 11.43
N LEU A 61 -2.32 10.54 10.73
CA LEU A 61 -2.16 9.10 10.90
C LEU A 61 -1.76 8.75 12.34
N ALA A 62 -0.74 9.39 12.89
CA ALA A 62 -0.26 9.09 14.23
C ALA A 62 -1.34 9.34 15.30
N LEU A 63 -2.11 10.42 15.17
CA LEU A 63 -3.23 10.74 16.05
C LEU A 63 -4.38 9.74 15.92
N ALA A 64 -4.67 9.28 14.69
CA ALA A 64 -5.68 8.27 14.42
C ALA A 64 -5.31 6.91 15.05
N VAL A 65 -4.06 6.47 14.88
CA VAL A 65 -3.57 5.23 15.49
C VAL A 65 -3.50 5.36 17.02
N LEU A 66 -3.10 6.51 17.57
CA LEU A 66 -3.10 6.74 19.03
C LEU A 66 -4.51 6.74 19.63
N ALA A 67 -5.50 7.27 18.92
CA ALA A 67 -6.90 7.19 19.32
C ALA A 67 -7.37 5.73 19.37
N ALA A 68 -6.99 4.92 18.37
CA ALA A 68 -7.26 3.49 18.37
C ALA A 68 -6.52 2.75 19.51
N ALA A 69 -5.24 3.07 19.75
CA ALA A 69 -4.42 2.49 20.82
C ALA A 69 -5.02 2.71 22.21
N THR A 70 -5.64 3.87 22.43
CA THR A 70 -6.31 4.22 23.69
C THR A 70 -7.76 3.75 23.78
N GLY A 71 -8.21 2.92 22.83
CA GLY A 71 -9.57 2.36 22.81
C GLY A 71 -10.69 3.39 22.57
N ARG A 72 -10.36 4.60 22.09
CA ARG A 72 -11.34 5.66 21.87
C ARG A 72 -12.17 5.37 20.61
N LYS A 73 -13.49 5.38 20.76
CA LYS A 73 -14.46 5.18 19.65
C LYS A 73 -14.78 6.48 18.89
N SER A 74 -13.83 7.40 18.78
CA SER A 74 -14.13 8.76 18.29
C SER A 74 -13.90 8.87 16.79
N LYS A 75 -14.97 9.17 16.04
CA LYS A 75 -14.87 9.70 14.66
C LYS A 75 -14.27 11.11 14.62
N ALA A 76 -14.24 11.80 15.75
CA ALA A 76 -13.64 13.13 15.83
C ALA A 76 -12.11 13.01 15.96
N PRO A 77 -11.34 13.77 15.16
CA PRO A 77 -9.89 13.72 15.17
C PRO A 77 -9.35 14.15 16.53
N LEU A 78 -8.36 13.39 17.03
CA LEU A 78 -7.66 13.71 18.25
C LEU A 78 -6.82 14.97 18.04
N SER A 79 -6.87 15.93 18.96
CA SER A 79 -5.98 17.10 18.89
C SER A 79 -4.56 16.75 19.36
N ALA A 80 -3.55 17.36 18.73
CA ALA A 80 -2.12 17.19 19.05
C ALA A 80 -1.77 17.44 20.53
N VAL A 81 -2.55 18.29 21.23
CA VAL A 81 -2.36 18.58 22.67
C VAL A 81 -2.52 17.32 23.53
N HIS A 82 -3.27 16.33 23.08
CA HIS A 82 -3.48 15.08 23.82
C HIS A 82 -2.34 14.07 23.64
N TRP A 83 -1.45 14.29 22.66
CA TRP A 83 -0.37 13.37 22.33
C TRP A 83 0.45 12.96 23.56
N PRO A 84 1.00 13.89 24.36
CA PRO A 84 1.96 13.49 25.39
C PRO A 84 1.34 12.67 26.50
N LYS A 85 0.14 13.08 26.93
CA LYS A 85 -0.62 12.38 27.96
C LYS A 85 -0.98 10.95 27.53
N LEU A 86 -1.48 10.80 26.30
CA LEU A 86 -1.94 9.51 25.79
C LEU A 86 -0.78 8.59 25.41
N CYS A 87 0.30 9.12 24.84
CA CYS A 87 1.52 8.34 24.59
C CYS A 87 2.13 7.84 25.90
N SER A 88 2.14 8.64 26.96
CA SER A 88 2.60 8.21 28.28
C SER A 88 1.71 7.10 28.88
N GLU A 89 0.38 7.22 28.73
CA GLU A 89 -0.58 6.19 29.16
C GLU A 89 -0.36 4.86 28.42
N VAL A 90 -0.26 4.89 27.10
CA VAL A 90 0.03 3.70 26.27
C VAL A 90 1.41 3.14 26.59
N ALA A 91 2.43 3.99 26.78
CA ALA A 91 3.78 3.56 27.11
C ALA A 91 3.81 2.77 28.42
N GLY A 92 3.00 3.19 29.41
CA GLY A 92 2.85 2.48 30.68
C GLY A 92 2.37 1.03 30.53
N SER A 93 1.43 0.74 29.62
CA SER A 93 0.91 -0.62 29.38
C SER A 93 1.77 -1.45 28.43
N THR A 94 2.65 -0.81 27.65
CA THR A 94 3.39 -1.46 26.55
C THR A 94 4.92 -1.29 26.63
N VAL A 95 5.45 -1.00 27.83
CA VAL A 95 6.89 -0.84 28.11
C VAL A 95 7.76 -1.95 27.49
N PHE A 96 7.26 -3.19 27.46
CA PHE A 96 7.99 -4.33 26.90
C PHE A 96 8.20 -4.23 25.38
N ILE A 97 7.28 -3.60 24.65
CA ILE A 97 7.36 -3.34 23.20
C ILE A 97 8.34 -2.19 22.94
N LEU A 98 8.27 -1.12 23.75
CA LEU A 98 9.14 0.05 23.63
C LEU A 98 10.61 -0.28 23.88
N LYS A 99 10.92 -1.06 24.93
CA LYS A 99 12.29 -1.57 25.20
C LYS A 99 12.86 -2.37 24.04
N SER A 100 11.97 -2.93 23.24
CA SER A 100 12.26 -3.74 22.09
C SER A 100 12.61 -2.88 20.85
N LEU A 101 11.97 -1.73 20.67
CA LEU A 101 12.04 -0.92 19.45
C LEU A 101 13.06 0.23 19.51
N GLN A 102 13.74 0.43 20.65
CA GLN A 102 14.69 1.53 20.85
C GLN A 102 14.10 2.93 20.53
N VAL A 103 12.79 3.10 20.73
CA VAL A 103 12.09 4.37 20.49
C VAL A 103 12.60 5.43 21.48
N PRO A 104 13.03 6.62 21.01
CA PRO A 104 13.45 7.70 21.90
C PRO A 104 12.30 8.19 22.81
N GLU A 105 12.60 8.46 24.07
CA GLU A 105 11.60 8.96 25.03
C GLU A 105 11.01 10.31 24.60
N SER A 106 11.79 11.14 23.89
CA SER A 106 11.36 12.45 23.38
C SER A 106 10.19 12.40 22.40
N VAL A 107 9.93 11.24 21.78
CA VAL A 107 8.75 11.03 20.93
C VAL A 107 7.46 11.17 21.72
N ALA A 108 7.46 10.81 23.00
CA ALA A 108 6.30 10.92 23.85
C ALA A 108 6.04 12.37 24.32
N ASP A 109 7.03 13.27 24.24
CA ASP A 109 6.90 14.62 24.79
C ASP A 109 6.02 15.55 23.94
N SER A 110 6.03 15.38 22.60
CA SER A 110 5.18 16.13 21.69
C SER A 110 5.04 15.44 20.33
N LEU A 111 3.94 15.75 19.63
CA LEU A 111 3.72 15.25 18.26
C LEU A 111 4.75 15.83 17.28
N ASP A 112 5.22 17.05 17.51
CA ASP A 112 6.27 17.67 16.68
C ASP A 112 7.60 16.92 16.85
N ALA A 113 7.98 16.58 18.09
CA ALA A 113 9.20 15.81 18.37
C ALA A 113 9.18 14.41 17.71
N PHE A 114 8.00 13.79 17.60
CA PHE A 114 7.81 12.57 16.81
C PHE A 114 8.03 12.81 15.30
N VAL A 115 7.42 13.85 14.74
CA VAL A 115 7.52 14.17 13.31
C VAL A 115 8.97 14.49 12.91
N GLU A 116 9.74 15.12 13.79
CA GLU A 116 11.16 15.46 13.55
C GLU A 116 12.10 14.24 13.55
N GLN A 117 11.65 13.07 13.99
CA GLN A 117 12.45 11.86 13.98
C GLN A 117 12.74 11.36 12.56
N ASN A 118 13.73 10.47 12.43
CA ASN A 118 14.02 9.80 11.16
C ASN A 118 12.89 8.82 10.76
N THR A 119 12.88 8.43 9.49
CA THR A 119 11.88 7.52 8.91
C THR A 119 11.78 6.20 9.69
N THR A 120 12.92 5.66 10.15
CA THR A 120 12.98 4.42 10.94
C THR A 120 12.20 4.51 12.24
N VAL A 121 12.48 5.53 13.05
CA VAL A 121 11.79 5.75 14.32
C VAL A 121 10.31 6.06 14.07
N ARG A 122 9.98 6.78 12.99
CA ARG A 122 8.56 7.02 12.62
C ARG A 122 7.81 5.71 12.40
N VAL A 123 8.38 4.76 11.65
CA VAL A 123 7.79 3.42 11.45
C VAL A 123 7.68 2.67 12.77
N ASP A 124 8.73 2.67 13.59
CA ASP A 124 8.75 1.93 14.85
C ASP A 124 7.71 2.43 15.85
N VAL A 125 7.50 3.75 15.90
CA VAL A 125 6.45 4.36 16.72
C VAL A 125 5.06 4.01 16.21
N LEU A 126 4.83 4.08 14.89
CA LEU A 126 3.54 3.66 14.31
C LEU A 126 3.26 2.18 14.56
N TYR A 127 4.29 1.33 14.45
CA TYR A 127 4.20 -0.10 14.75
C TYR A 127 3.85 -0.34 16.22
N TRP A 128 4.54 0.34 17.14
CA TRP A 128 4.21 0.29 18.56
C TRP A 128 2.76 0.68 18.85
N LEU A 129 2.28 1.78 18.27
CA LEU A 129 0.90 2.23 18.47
C LEU A 129 -0.11 1.24 17.85
N CYS A 130 0.21 0.61 16.72
CA CYS A 130 -0.61 -0.43 16.11
C CYS A 130 -0.71 -1.68 17.00
N GLU A 131 0.41 -2.14 17.56
CA GLU A 131 0.44 -3.25 18.53
C GLU A 131 -0.39 -2.92 19.76
N ALA A 132 -0.25 -1.71 20.32
CA ALA A 132 -1.07 -1.25 21.43
C ALA A 132 -2.57 -1.25 21.08
N ALA A 133 -2.93 -0.80 19.88
CA ALA A 133 -4.32 -0.85 19.40
C ALA A 133 -4.85 -2.27 19.30
N MET A 134 -4.07 -3.23 18.79
CA MET A 134 -4.48 -4.64 18.77
C MET A 134 -4.63 -5.23 20.17
N MET A 135 -3.79 -4.81 21.11
CA MET A 135 -3.79 -5.30 22.49
C MET A 135 -4.91 -4.72 23.35
N ASP A 136 -5.28 -3.45 23.20
CA ASP A 136 -6.15 -2.75 24.15
C ASP A 136 -7.49 -2.31 23.55
N ASN A 137 -7.61 -2.21 22.23
CA ASN A 137 -8.87 -1.77 21.61
C ASN A 137 -9.92 -2.89 21.57
N ALA A 138 -10.99 -2.72 22.34
CA ALA A 138 -12.09 -3.68 22.40
C ALA A 138 -12.79 -3.92 21.06
N ALA A 139 -12.89 -2.92 20.17
CA ALA A 139 -13.51 -3.09 18.87
C ALA A 139 -12.66 -3.94 17.93
N ILE A 140 -11.33 -3.76 17.97
CA ILE A 140 -10.39 -4.61 17.22
C ILE A 140 -10.46 -6.05 17.74
N LYS A 141 -10.45 -6.25 19.06
CA LYS A 141 -10.63 -7.58 19.67
C LYS A 141 -11.93 -8.25 19.24
N GLU A 142 -13.05 -7.52 19.27
CA GLU A 142 -14.33 -8.05 18.83
C GLU A 142 -14.32 -8.47 17.35
N MET A 143 -13.67 -7.69 16.47
CA MET A 143 -13.49 -8.07 15.07
C MET A 143 -12.67 -9.35 14.92
N VAL A 144 -11.56 -9.47 15.66
CA VAL A 144 -10.71 -10.67 15.66
C VAL A 144 -11.47 -11.89 16.17
N ASP A 145 -12.17 -11.75 17.29
CA ASP A 145 -12.98 -12.83 17.88
C ASP A 145 -14.12 -13.26 16.95
N ARG A 146 -14.75 -12.32 16.24
CA ARG A 146 -15.82 -12.61 15.27
C ARG A 146 -15.30 -13.46 14.12
N GLU A 147 -14.16 -13.11 13.53
CA GLU A 147 -13.53 -13.93 12.50
C GLU A 147 -13.07 -15.29 13.01
N ALA A 148 -12.44 -15.34 14.19
CA ALA A 148 -12.04 -16.60 14.82
C ALA A 148 -13.24 -17.53 15.04
N ASN A 149 -14.42 -16.98 15.35
CA ASN A 149 -15.65 -17.74 15.50
C ASN A 149 -16.32 -18.13 14.17
N LYS A 150 -16.20 -17.33 13.10
CA LYS A 150 -16.63 -17.72 11.74
C LYS A 150 -15.89 -19.00 11.29
N MET A 151 -14.62 -19.14 11.63
CA MET A 151 -13.81 -20.33 11.31
C MET A 151 -14.32 -21.64 11.95
N ARG A 152 -15.04 -21.56 13.08
CA ARG A 152 -15.58 -22.72 13.79
C ARG A 152 -16.90 -23.23 13.19
N LYS A 153 -17.55 -22.46 12.31
CA LYS A 153 -18.78 -22.85 11.61
C LYS A 153 -18.54 -22.75 10.10
N PRO A 154 -18.37 -23.87 9.38
CA PRO A 154 -18.12 -23.84 7.94
C PRO A 154 -19.42 -23.39 7.27
N THR A 155 -19.54 -22.09 7.03
CA THR A 155 -20.71 -21.54 6.34
C THR A 155 -20.26 -21.15 4.95
N LEU A 156 -20.91 -21.75 3.95
CA LEU A 156 -20.73 -21.43 2.55
C LEU A 156 -20.99 -19.94 2.30
N ALA A 157 -20.19 -19.36 1.42
CA ALA A 157 -20.27 -17.99 0.90
C ALA A 157 -19.93 -16.87 1.91
N SER A 158 -18.64 -16.75 2.24
CA SER A 158 -18.11 -15.48 2.74
C SER A 158 -17.76 -14.58 1.55
N THR A 159 -18.46 -13.46 1.43
CA THR A 159 -18.10 -12.35 0.54
C THR A 159 -16.70 -11.86 0.88
N ALA A 160 -15.82 -11.81 -0.13
CA ALA A 160 -14.37 -11.55 -0.01
C ALA A 160 -13.96 -10.21 0.61
N ASN A 161 -14.91 -9.33 0.95
CA ASN A 161 -14.64 -7.99 1.47
C ASN A 161 -14.61 -7.91 3.00
N ASP A 162 -14.94 -9.00 3.71
CA ASP A 162 -15.20 -8.98 5.16
C ASP A 162 -14.34 -9.97 5.97
N SER A 163 -13.43 -10.69 5.31
CA SER A 163 -12.46 -11.55 6.01
C SER A 163 -11.26 -10.72 6.45
N LEU A 164 -10.92 -10.76 7.74
CA LEU A 164 -9.66 -10.19 8.22
C LEU A 164 -8.50 -10.78 7.40
N VAL A 165 -7.64 -9.92 6.88
CA VAL A 165 -6.47 -10.32 6.12
C VAL A 165 -5.61 -11.19 7.01
N ARG A 166 -5.56 -12.49 6.73
CA ARG A 166 -4.63 -13.40 7.41
C ARG A 166 -3.24 -13.08 6.89
N LEU A 167 -2.43 -12.41 7.72
CA LEU A 167 -0.98 -12.36 7.58
C LEU A 167 -0.40 -13.75 7.83
N GLN A 168 -0.61 -14.66 6.90
CA GLN A 168 0.10 -15.92 6.85
C GLN A 168 1.28 -15.74 5.90
N PRO A 169 2.49 -16.23 6.24
CA PRO A 169 3.58 -16.25 5.28
C PRO A 169 3.12 -16.98 4.03
N PHE A 170 3.45 -16.41 2.87
CA PHE A 170 3.13 -16.96 1.56
C PHE A 170 3.70 -18.37 1.37
N ALA A 171 4.88 -18.61 1.96
CA ALA A 171 5.45 -19.93 2.17
C ALA A 171 6.40 -19.93 3.38
N GLU A 172 6.57 -21.10 4.02
CA GLU A 172 7.55 -21.31 5.09
C GLU A 172 8.43 -22.49 4.71
N ILE A 173 9.74 -22.24 4.61
CA ILE A 173 10.73 -23.23 4.19
C ILE A 173 11.83 -23.26 5.25
N SER A 174 11.86 -24.34 6.03
CA SER A 174 12.87 -24.57 7.08
C SER A 174 12.93 -23.43 8.12
N LYS A 175 13.86 -22.47 7.95
CA LYS A 175 14.05 -21.30 8.83
C LYS A 175 13.77 -19.97 8.10
N GLN A 176 13.13 -20.02 6.95
CA GLN A 176 12.80 -18.85 6.15
C GLN A 176 11.29 -18.75 5.97
N ARG A 177 10.76 -17.56 6.20
CA ARG A 177 9.36 -17.24 5.87
C ARG A 177 9.34 -16.27 4.71
N TYR A 178 8.63 -16.64 3.67
CA TYR A 178 8.43 -15.82 2.50
C TYR A 178 7.11 -15.10 2.66
N TRP A 179 7.14 -13.78 2.56
CA TRP A 179 6.00 -12.90 2.74
C TRP A 179 5.71 -12.21 1.42
N LEU A 180 4.45 -12.20 1.01
CA LEU A 180 4.02 -11.53 -0.20
C LEU A 180 3.09 -10.39 0.19
N PHE A 181 3.56 -9.15 0.01
CA PHE A 181 2.81 -7.94 0.34
C PHE A 181 2.41 -7.18 -0.92
N GLY A 182 1.36 -6.35 -0.81
CA GLY A 182 0.93 -5.48 -1.89
C GLY A 182 -0.01 -6.16 -2.88
N ASN A 183 -1.21 -5.58 -3.04
CA ASN A 183 -2.22 -6.10 -3.97
C ASN A 183 -1.91 -5.77 -5.44
N LYS A 184 -1.20 -4.67 -5.74
CA LYS A 184 -0.92 -4.21 -7.11
C LYS A 184 0.51 -4.48 -7.56
N THR A 185 1.48 -4.23 -6.67
CA THR A 185 2.91 -4.31 -6.94
C THR A 185 3.57 -5.59 -6.44
N ARG A 186 2.81 -6.47 -5.75
CA ARG A 186 3.23 -7.75 -5.13
C ARG A 186 4.74 -7.80 -4.85
N GLN A 187 5.16 -7.46 -3.65
CA GLN A 187 6.54 -7.51 -3.20
C GLN A 187 6.78 -8.79 -2.39
N LEU A 188 7.84 -9.52 -2.73
CA LEU A 188 8.28 -10.71 -2.01
C LEU A 188 9.38 -10.34 -1.03
N TYR A 189 9.17 -10.69 0.24
CA TYR A 189 10.16 -10.54 1.30
C TYR A 189 10.52 -11.90 1.88
N VAL A 190 11.74 -12.02 2.38
CA VAL A 190 12.19 -13.19 3.16
C VAL A 190 12.54 -12.79 4.57
N GLU A 191 12.03 -13.55 5.54
CA GLU A 191 12.36 -13.45 6.96
C GLU A 191 13.29 -14.60 7.35
N GLY A 192 14.47 -14.29 7.87
CA GLY A 192 15.33 -15.30 8.49
C GLY A 192 14.96 -15.55 9.95
N LEU A 193 14.57 -16.79 10.30
CA LEU A 193 14.29 -17.24 11.68
C LEU A 193 15.57 -17.55 12.47
N SER A 194 16.53 -16.62 12.48
CA SER A 194 17.73 -16.74 13.32
C SER A 194 17.41 -16.34 14.76
N GLN A 195 17.74 -17.20 15.74
CA GLN A 195 17.46 -16.91 17.17
C GLN A 195 18.19 -15.66 17.71
N ARG A 196 19.18 -15.12 17.00
CA ARG A 196 19.99 -13.98 17.46
C ARG A 196 19.67 -12.65 16.76
N ALA A 197 18.97 -12.68 15.64
CA ALA A 197 18.54 -11.49 14.91
C ALA A 197 17.03 -11.58 14.78
N ARG A 198 16.29 -10.65 15.40
CA ARG A 198 14.85 -10.52 15.15
C ARG A 198 14.61 -10.53 13.65
N GLY A 199 13.60 -11.30 13.23
CA GLY A 199 13.22 -11.56 11.84
C GLY A 199 13.25 -10.33 10.95
N LYS A 200 14.43 -10.04 10.42
CA LYS A 200 14.64 -8.97 9.46
C LYS A 200 14.05 -9.46 8.14
N LEU A 201 13.06 -8.73 7.63
CA LEU A 201 12.53 -8.93 6.29
C LEU A 201 13.48 -8.31 5.28
N GLU A 202 13.92 -9.10 4.33
CA GLU A 202 14.74 -8.66 3.21
C GLU A 202 13.88 -8.73 1.95
N LEU A 203 13.79 -7.63 1.20
CA LEU A 203 13.08 -7.60 -0.08
C LEU A 203 13.85 -8.47 -1.07
N LEU A 204 13.17 -9.47 -1.61
CA LEU A 204 13.71 -10.36 -2.63
C LEU A 204 13.30 -9.93 -4.04
N ALA A 205 12.05 -9.53 -4.22
CA ALA A 205 11.54 -9.19 -5.54
C ALA A 205 10.37 -8.21 -5.48
N GLN A 206 10.32 -7.32 -6.46
CA GLN A 206 9.24 -6.36 -6.67
C GLN A 206 8.83 -6.27 -8.16
N THR A 207 9.72 -6.64 -9.08
CA THR A 207 9.46 -6.63 -10.53
C THR A 207 9.31 -8.04 -11.09
N PRO A 208 8.59 -8.24 -12.21
CA PRO A 208 8.45 -9.57 -12.83
C PRO A 208 9.80 -10.27 -13.05
N GLU A 209 10.81 -9.52 -13.45
CA GLU A 209 12.18 -10.01 -13.70
C GLU A 209 12.85 -10.48 -12.41
N GLU A 210 12.73 -9.72 -11.31
CA GLU A 210 13.23 -10.13 -9.99
C GLU A 210 12.48 -11.34 -9.45
N PHE A 211 11.18 -11.45 -9.70
CA PHE A 211 10.38 -12.62 -9.32
C PHE A 211 10.80 -13.87 -10.10
N GLN A 212 11.14 -13.73 -11.39
CA GLN A 212 11.71 -14.81 -12.19
C GLN A 212 13.09 -15.22 -11.67
N GLY A 213 13.97 -14.26 -11.36
CA GLY A 213 15.28 -14.55 -10.76
C GLY A 213 15.15 -15.29 -9.42
N ALA A 214 14.25 -14.84 -8.54
CA ALA A 214 13.99 -15.51 -7.27
C ALA A 214 13.44 -16.94 -7.47
N ALA A 215 12.58 -17.16 -8.47
CA ALA A 215 12.06 -18.48 -8.79
C ALA A 215 13.18 -19.40 -9.32
N GLU A 216 14.08 -18.93 -10.17
CA GLU A 216 15.23 -19.70 -10.67
C GLU A 216 16.16 -20.14 -9.54
N GLU A 217 16.48 -19.23 -8.61
CA GLU A 217 17.31 -19.53 -7.43
C GLU A 217 16.66 -20.58 -6.53
N LEU A 218 15.34 -20.50 -6.32
CA LEU A 218 14.57 -21.48 -5.56
C LEU A 218 14.47 -22.83 -6.28
N GLN A 219 14.34 -22.83 -7.61
CA GLN A 219 14.26 -24.04 -8.43
C GLN A 219 15.57 -24.82 -8.46
N ALA A 220 16.71 -24.11 -8.35
CA ALA A 220 18.04 -24.70 -8.24
C ALA A 220 18.26 -25.46 -6.92
N GLN A 221 17.42 -25.24 -5.91
CA GLN A 221 17.54 -25.96 -4.63
C GLN A 221 17.10 -27.42 -4.76
N ARG A 222 17.74 -28.31 -3.98
CA ARG A 222 17.48 -29.76 -4.06
C ARG A 222 16.12 -30.16 -3.49
N ASN A 223 15.60 -29.38 -2.54
CA ASN A 223 14.39 -29.73 -1.78
C ASN A 223 13.11 -29.44 -2.58
N HIS A 224 12.03 -30.15 -2.26
CA HIS A 224 10.73 -29.96 -2.92
C HIS A 224 10.07 -28.63 -2.57
N ALA A 225 10.06 -28.23 -1.29
CA ALA A 225 9.37 -27.03 -0.83
C ALA A 225 9.82 -25.72 -1.51
N PRO A 226 11.13 -25.47 -1.75
CA PRO A 226 11.58 -24.35 -2.58
C PRO A 226 11.07 -24.37 -4.02
N LYS A 227 11.01 -25.56 -4.64
CA LYS A 227 10.53 -25.71 -6.02
C LYS A 227 9.03 -25.42 -6.14
N GLU A 228 8.24 -25.88 -5.16
CA GLU A 228 6.82 -25.58 -5.09
C GLU A 228 6.57 -24.07 -4.93
N LEU A 229 7.41 -23.37 -4.14
CA LEU A 229 7.37 -21.91 -4.07
C LEU A 229 7.75 -21.27 -5.40
N ALA A 230 8.82 -21.74 -6.07
CA ALA A 230 9.24 -21.24 -7.37
C ALA A 230 8.16 -21.38 -8.46
N GLU A 231 7.48 -22.53 -8.50
CA GLU A 231 6.34 -22.79 -9.37
C GLU A 231 5.22 -21.77 -9.11
N ARG A 232 4.82 -21.59 -7.84
CA ARG A 232 3.79 -20.60 -7.47
C ARG A 232 4.19 -19.16 -7.84
N LEU A 233 5.45 -18.77 -7.68
CA LEU A 233 5.92 -17.44 -8.10
C LEU A 233 5.79 -17.27 -9.63
N THR A 234 6.17 -18.29 -10.38
CA THR A 234 6.20 -18.25 -11.85
C THR A 234 4.80 -18.35 -12.47
N GLU A 235 3.92 -19.17 -11.90
CA GLU A 235 2.59 -19.44 -12.45
C GLU A 235 1.53 -18.44 -11.99
N ASP A 236 1.58 -17.98 -10.73
CA ASP A 236 0.55 -17.10 -10.18
C ASP A 236 0.98 -15.64 -10.13
N ILE A 237 2.23 -15.37 -9.71
CA ILE A 237 2.66 -14.02 -9.34
C ILE A 237 3.19 -13.22 -10.53
N VAL A 238 4.11 -13.81 -11.30
CA VAL A 238 4.71 -13.15 -12.48
C VAL A 238 3.64 -12.75 -13.51
N PRO A 239 2.70 -13.63 -13.91
CA PRO A 239 1.68 -13.25 -14.89
C PRO A 239 0.74 -12.17 -14.34
N TYR A 240 0.44 -12.22 -13.04
CA TYR A 240 -0.34 -11.18 -12.39
C TYR A 240 0.34 -9.81 -12.50
N LEU A 241 1.63 -9.71 -12.15
CA LEU A 241 2.39 -8.46 -12.23
C LEU A 241 2.49 -7.93 -13.66
N GLU A 242 2.77 -8.79 -14.64
CA GLU A 242 2.80 -8.38 -16.04
C GLU A 242 1.45 -7.80 -16.52
N THR A 243 0.33 -8.41 -16.11
CA THR A 243 -1.00 -7.88 -16.48
C THR A 243 -1.27 -6.53 -15.82
N GLN A 244 -0.80 -6.30 -14.59
CA GLN A 244 -0.93 -5.02 -13.90
C GLN A 244 -0.07 -3.94 -14.56
N ILE A 245 1.16 -4.26 -14.95
CA ILE A 245 2.04 -3.34 -15.70
C ILE A 245 1.37 -2.95 -17.02
N LYS A 246 0.87 -3.93 -17.79
CA LYS A 246 0.14 -3.67 -19.05
C LYS A 246 -1.11 -2.81 -18.85
N LYS A 247 -1.86 -3.01 -17.74
CA LYS A 247 -3.02 -2.17 -17.40
C LYS A 247 -2.58 -0.74 -17.06
N ARG A 248 -1.54 -0.57 -16.25
CA ARG A 248 -0.99 0.74 -15.88
C ARG A 248 -0.52 1.51 -17.10
N GLU A 249 0.22 0.86 -18.00
CA GLU A 249 0.64 1.48 -19.26
C GLU A 249 -0.54 1.92 -20.13
N ARG A 250 -1.62 1.14 -20.19
CA ARG A 250 -2.83 1.52 -20.94
C ARG A 250 -3.48 2.76 -20.35
N VAL A 251 -3.60 2.83 -19.02
CA VAL A 251 -4.15 3.99 -18.31
C VAL A 251 -3.25 5.21 -18.53
N GLU A 252 -1.94 5.05 -18.41
CA GLU A 252 -0.99 6.14 -18.62
C GLU A 252 -1.02 6.66 -20.06
N ARG A 253 -1.04 5.77 -21.07
CA ARG A 253 -1.21 6.17 -22.48
C ARG A 253 -2.54 6.87 -22.71
N ALA A 254 -3.63 6.43 -22.08
CA ALA A 254 -4.93 7.08 -22.18
C ALA A 254 -4.91 8.49 -21.56
N LEU A 255 -4.26 8.63 -20.41
CA LEU A 255 -4.09 9.91 -19.70
C LEU A 255 -3.20 10.87 -20.50
N GLN A 256 -2.10 10.38 -21.09
CA GLN A 256 -1.26 11.16 -22.00
C GLN A 256 -2.04 11.62 -23.24
N ARG A 257 -2.88 10.76 -23.83
CA ARG A 257 -3.77 11.17 -24.94
C ARG A 257 -4.76 12.25 -24.52
N GLN A 258 -5.34 12.13 -23.32
CA GLN A 258 -6.26 13.12 -22.78
C GLN A 258 -5.56 14.46 -22.49
N ALA A 259 -4.35 14.42 -21.92
CA ALA A 259 -3.54 15.61 -21.66
C ALA A 259 -3.14 16.30 -22.97
N LEU A 260 -2.73 15.55 -23.99
CA LEU A 260 -2.45 16.09 -25.33
C LEU A 260 -3.72 16.65 -26.00
N ALA A 261 -4.87 15.99 -25.83
CA ALA A 261 -6.13 16.50 -26.34
C ALA A 261 -6.48 17.85 -25.70
N LEU A 262 -6.34 17.98 -24.37
CA LEU A 262 -6.57 19.22 -23.63
C LEU A 262 -5.55 20.32 -23.99
N ALA A 263 -4.27 19.97 -24.14
CA ALA A 263 -3.24 20.92 -24.59
C ALA A 263 -3.48 21.41 -26.02
N ASN A 264 -4.00 20.56 -26.90
CA ASN A 264 -4.33 20.90 -28.28
C ASN A 264 -5.69 21.63 -28.43
N VAL A 265 -6.47 21.82 -27.35
CA VAL A 265 -7.71 22.63 -27.39
C VAL A 265 -7.40 24.10 -27.74
N HIS A 266 -6.20 24.61 -27.46
CA HIS A 266 -5.84 26.00 -27.75
C HIS A 266 -5.47 26.31 -29.22
N ILE A 267 -5.48 25.34 -30.14
CA ILE A 267 -5.12 25.60 -31.55
C ILE A 267 -6.35 25.74 -32.48
N TYR A 268 -7.57 25.50 -31.97
CA TYR A 268 -8.80 25.61 -32.79
C TYR A 268 -9.72 26.80 -32.46
N GLU A 269 -9.27 27.76 -31.66
CA GLU A 269 -10.06 28.96 -31.35
C GLU A 269 -10.05 30.05 -32.44
N THR A 270 -9.42 29.82 -33.60
CA THR A 270 -9.41 30.80 -34.72
C THR A 270 -9.97 30.28 -36.05
N ARG A 271 -10.78 29.22 -36.06
CA ARG A 271 -11.62 28.88 -37.23
C ARG A 271 -13.08 28.60 -36.88
N THR A 272 -13.74 29.63 -36.36
CA THR A 272 -15.19 29.79 -36.52
C THR A 272 -15.51 30.09 -37.99
N ARG A 273 -15.49 29.06 -38.86
CA ARG A 273 -16.27 29.09 -40.11
C ARG A 273 -17.59 28.37 -39.88
N LYS A 274 -18.65 29.18 -39.90
CA LYS A 274 -20.07 28.82 -39.93
C LYS A 274 -20.31 27.40 -40.47
N ARG A 275 -20.72 26.47 -39.60
CA ARG A 275 -21.38 25.23 -40.04
C ARG A 275 -22.77 25.60 -40.54
N GLN A 276 -22.84 25.94 -41.82
CA GLN A 276 -24.10 25.93 -42.56
C GLN A 276 -24.58 24.47 -42.56
N ARG A 277 -25.70 24.20 -41.87
CA ARG A 277 -26.35 22.89 -41.93
C ARG A 277 -26.84 22.71 -43.37
N VAL A 278 -26.17 21.82 -44.11
CA VAL A 278 -26.66 21.36 -45.41
C VAL A 278 -27.80 20.39 -45.11
N ASN A 279 -29.04 20.88 -45.21
CA ASN A 279 -30.20 20.02 -45.29
C ASN A 279 -30.28 19.51 -46.73
N TYR A 280 -30.15 18.20 -46.92
CA TYR A 280 -30.63 17.55 -48.12
C TYR A 280 -32.16 17.45 -47.99
N THR A 281 -32.88 18.37 -48.64
CA THR A 281 -34.27 18.11 -48.99
C THR A 281 -34.26 17.19 -50.20
N ASP A 282 -34.56 15.93 -49.92
CA ASP A 282 -34.84 14.89 -50.89
C ASP A 282 -36.23 15.17 -51.50
N ASP A 283 -36.29 16.17 -52.38
CA ASP A 283 -37.47 16.48 -53.20
C ASP A 283 -36.99 16.66 -54.64
N GLY A 284 -36.92 15.53 -55.38
CA GLY A 284 -37.15 15.57 -56.82
C GLY A 284 -38.62 15.89 -57.07
N PRO A 285 -38.93 16.75 -58.07
CA PRO A 285 -39.32 16.15 -59.35
C PRO A 285 -38.91 16.97 -60.59
N ASP A 286 -38.72 16.21 -61.68
CA ASP A 286 -38.99 16.53 -63.08
C ASP A 286 -39.15 17.99 -63.53
N ALA A 287 -38.27 18.40 -64.45
CA ALA A 287 -38.61 19.07 -65.71
C ALA A 287 -37.30 19.32 -66.49
N LEU A 288 -36.99 18.49 -67.49
CA LEU A 288 -37.37 18.69 -68.90
C LEU A 288 -36.53 19.76 -69.62
N ASP A 289 -35.79 19.22 -70.59
CA ASP A 289 -35.43 19.76 -71.90
C ASP A 289 -34.50 20.98 -72.01
N TYR A 290 -33.47 20.77 -72.84
CA TYR A 290 -32.88 21.66 -73.87
C TYR A 290 -31.42 21.21 -74.08
N TYR A 291 -30.92 20.78 -75.25
CA TYR A 291 -31.30 20.91 -76.65
C TYR A 291 -30.70 19.75 -77.47
N ASN A 292 -31.40 19.43 -78.56
CA ASN A 292 -30.90 19.20 -79.94
C ASN A 292 -29.39 19.34 -80.18
#